data_AF-A0A7X5JC39-F1
#
_entry.id   AF-A0A7X5JC39-F1
#
_cell.length_a   1.000
_cell.length_b   1.000
_cell.length_c   1.000
_cell.angle_alpha   90.00
_cell.angle_beta   90.00
_cell.angle_gamma   90.00
#
_symmetry.space_group_name_H-M   'P 1'
#
loop_
_entity.id
_entity.type
_entity.pdbx_description
1 polymer ?
#
loop_
_entity_poly.entity_id
_entity_poly.type
_entity_poly.pdbx_seq_one_letter_code
_entity_poly.pdbx_strand_id
1 'polypeptide(L)'
;MPHYQRNVRFILFLILPILGFLLGWSLSQKNNNSLDQELARLEDNQEVIANLNLNAETSRPAVFRKTDPKEVDLSTFWEVWHLAEANFLRTENFDTQAQVYGAIKGLVESLDDPYTVFMTPEEASSFEESMSGEFEGVGAEIDRRDDQIVIVSPLKGSPAEAAGLKSGDIVFEIDSEPTYGITLEEAVTQIRGPKGEAVVLTVIRENERKPIDITIVRDSIVLPTLEWELNEEDIAIISLYQFGNNAARDFRAAVESIVLESPKGIVVDLRNNGGGLLDACIKILSEFVKDDVVVRTEGRRFGDTGDLKTGKDGSLLDLPLVVLVNEGSASASEIFAGAVQDLDRGLVVGRKTFGKGSVQNVIPLSNGANLKITVSEWLTPKGRSIQKHGIDPHVVVEYDENAPEGVDQILQRALTLIGTSEMYEIIADGVPLPSEEDEDESNNETLDNLEETDTNAGTEE
;
A
#
# COMPACT_ATOMS: atom_id res chain seq x y z
N MET A 1 -81.44 -44.53 -9.40
CA MET A 1 -80.66 -43.94 -8.30
C MET A 1 -80.40 -42.43 -8.51
N PRO A 2 -81.41 -41.53 -8.42
CA PRO A 2 -81.20 -40.09 -8.63
C PRO A 2 -81.06 -39.27 -7.33
N HIS A 3 -81.41 -39.84 -6.17
CA HIS A 3 -81.40 -39.12 -4.90
C HIS A 3 -80.01 -39.00 -4.26
N TYR A 4 -79.08 -39.91 -4.57
CA TYR A 4 -77.74 -39.91 -3.96
C TYR A 4 -76.81 -38.83 -4.56
N GLN A 5 -76.85 -38.62 -5.88
CA GLN A 5 -76.01 -37.62 -6.55
C GLN A 5 -76.40 -36.17 -6.26
N ARG A 6 -77.68 -35.90 -5.96
CA ARG A 6 -78.17 -34.55 -5.66
C ARG A 6 -77.73 -34.07 -4.28
N ASN A 7 -77.68 -34.97 -3.29
CA ASN A 7 -77.23 -34.63 -1.93
C ASN A 7 -75.69 -34.48 -1.86
N VAL A 8 -74.93 -35.29 -2.60
CA VAL A 8 -73.46 -35.17 -2.67
C VAL A 8 -73.04 -33.85 -3.33
N ARG A 9 -73.74 -33.41 -4.39
CA ARG A 9 -73.48 -32.11 -5.01
C ARG A 9 -73.82 -30.93 -4.10
N PHE A 10 -74.89 -31.03 -3.31
CA PHE A 10 -75.27 -29.98 -2.34
C PHE A 10 -74.28 -29.87 -1.17
N ILE A 11 -73.79 -31.02 -0.68
CA ILE A 11 -72.78 -31.08 0.38
C ILE A 11 -71.43 -30.54 -0.12
N LEU A 12 -71.01 -30.89 -1.35
CA LEU A 12 -69.79 -30.34 -1.95
C LEU A 12 -69.88 -28.82 -2.18
N PHE A 13 -71.06 -28.29 -2.55
CA PHE A 13 -71.26 -26.85 -2.75
C PHE A 13 -71.20 -26.04 -1.45
N LEU A 14 -71.50 -26.65 -0.30
CA LEU A 14 -71.41 -26.02 1.02
C LEU A 14 -70.02 -26.19 1.67
N ILE A 15 -69.35 -27.32 1.45
CA ILE A 15 -68.06 -27.62 2.11
C ILE A 15 -66.89 -26.92 1.40
N LEU A 16 -66.87 -26.86 0.07
CA LEU A 16 -65.74 -26.27 -0.68
C LEU A 16 -65.48 -24.78 -0.37
N PRO A 17 -66.49 -23.90 -0.25
CA PRO A 17 -66.27 -22.51 0.13
C PRO A 17 -65.75 -22.38 1.57
N ILE A 18 -66.23 -23.22 2.50
CA ILE A 18 -65.78 -23.22 3.90
C ILE A 18 -64.34 -23.72 4.00
N LEU A 19 -63.97 -24.77 3.25
CA LEU A 19 -62.60 -25.27 3.21
C LEU A 19 -61.67 -24.23 2.57
N GLY A 20 -62.11 -23.55 1.51
CA GLY A 20 -61.37 -22.45 0.89
C GLY A 20 -61.19 -21.24 1.81
N PHE A 21 -62.23 -20.89 2.59
CA PHE A 21 -62.15 -19.84 3.60
C PHE A 21 -61.22 -20.22 4.75
N LEU A 22 -61.28 -21.46 5.25
CA LEU A 22 -60.39 -21.95 6.31
C LEU A 22 -58.93 -22.07 5.84
N LEU A 23 -58.69 -22.50 4.59
CA LEU A 23 -57.35 -22.48 4.00
C LEU A 23 -56.84 -21.05 3.79
N GLY A 24 -57.67 -20.16 3.25
CA GLY A 24 -57.32 -18.74 3.06
C GLY A 24 -57.06 -18.03 4.39
N TRP A 25 -57.88 -18.30 5.41
CA TRP A 25 -57.71 -17.78 6.76
C TRP A 25 -56.48 -18.36 7.47
N SER A 26 -56.20 -19.65 7.29
CA SER A 26 -54.98 -20.32 7.78
C SER A 26 -53.72 -19.77 7.12
N LEU A 27 -53.73 -19.57 5.80
CA LEU A 27 -52.63 -18.96 5.05
C LEU A 27 -52.45 -17.48 5.42
N SER A 28 -53.54 -16.73 5.62
CA SER A 28 -53.49 -15.33 6.08
C SER A 28 -52.98 -15.21 7.51
N GLN A 29 -53.35 -16.12 8.42
CA GLN A 29 -52.80 -16.19 9.79
C GLN A 29 -51.31 -16.54 9.77
N LYS A 30 -50.88 -17.44 8.88
CA LYS A 30 -49.46 -17.80 8.73
C LYS A 30 -48.63 -16.64 8.19
N ASN A 31 -49.18 -15.86 7.26
CA ASN A 31 -48.51 -14.72 6.64
C ASN A 31 -48.50 -13.49 7.57
N ASN A 32 -49.56 -13.29 8.37
CA ASN A 32 -49.59 -12.24 9.39
C ASN A 32 -48.60 -12.57 10.51
N ASN A 33 -48.54 -13.81 11.00
CA ASN A 33 -47.54 -14.18 12.02
C ASN A 33 -46.09 -14.07 11.52
N SER A 34 -45.83 -14.28 10.22
CA SER A 34 -44.49 -14.04 9.65
C SER A 34 -44.18 -12.56 9.46
N LEU A 35 -45.16 -11.75 9.06
CA LEU A 35 -45.02 -10.30 8.94
C LEU A 35 -44.91 -9.62 10.31
N ASP A 36 -45.65 -10.08 11.32
CA ASP A 36 -45.56 -9.59 12.70
C ASP A 36 -44.22 -10.01 13.34
N GLN A 37 -43.67 -11.18 12.98
CA GLN A 37 -42.30 -11.56 13.36
C GLN A 37 -41.23 -10.76 12.63
N GLU A 38 -41.43 -10.44 11.35
CA GLU A 38 -40.52 -9.55 10.60
C GLU A 38 -40.60 -8.11 11.11
N LEU A 39 -41.80 -7.59 11.40
CA LEU A 39 -42.00 -6.28 11.99
C LEU A 39 -41.41 -6.20 13.40
N ALA A 40 -41.61 -7.22 14.25
CA ALA A 40 -40.98 -7.28 15.56
C ALA A 40 -39.44 -7.36 15.45
N ARG A 41 -38.90 -8.08 14.45
CA ARG A 41 -37.45 -8.09 14.17
C ARG A 41 -36.95 -6.75 13.63
N LEU A 42 -37.74 -6.03 12.86
CA LEU A 42 -37.39 -4.70 12.33
C LEU A 42 -37.48 -3.63 13.41
N GLU A 43 -38.44 -3.72 14.33
CA GLU A 43 -38.56 -2.86 15.52
C GLU A 43 -37.43 -3.15 16.52
N ASP A 44 -37.13 -4.42 16.79
CA ASP A 44 -35.99 -4.83 17.64
C ASP A 44 -34.66 -4.42 16.98
N ASN A 45 -34.53 -4.53 15.65
CA ASN A 45 -33.40 -3.99 14.92
C ASN A 45 -33.36 -2.45 14.94
N GLN A 46 -34.49 -1.75 14.91
CA GLN A 46 -34.51 -0.29 15.05
C GLN A 46 -34.12 0.15 16.47
N GLU A 47 -34.53 -0.59 17.50
CA GLU A 47 -34.14 -0.33 18.88
C GLU A 47 -32.66 -0.69 19.11
N VAL A 48 -32.16 -1.76 18.49
CA VAL A 48 -30.73 -2.11 18.45
C VAL A 48 -29.93 -1.08 17.66
N ILE A 49 -30.41 -0.58 16.51
CA ILE A 49 -29.77 0.49 15.73
C ILE A 49 -29.82 1.83 16.49
N ALA A 50 -30.92 2.12 17.19
CA ALA A 50 -31.03 3.31 18.04
C ALA A 50 -30.08 3.23 19.25
N ASN A 51 -29.96 2.07 19.88
CA ASN A 51 -29.00 1.81 20.95
C ASN A 51 -27.55 1.76 20.45
N LEU A 52 -27.29 1.28 19.24
CA LEU A 52 -25.99 1.37 18.56
C LEU A 52 -25.64 2.81 18.19
N ASN A 53 -26.61 3.63 17.78
CA ASN A 53 -26.40 5.05 17.48
C ASN A 53 -26.23 5.90 18.75
N LEU A 54 -26.99 5.61 19.83
CA LEU A 54 -26.75 6.22 21.14
C LEU A 54 -25.38 5.80 21.70
N ASN A 55 -25.02 4.52 21.56
CA ASN A 55 -23.71 4.05 21.98
C ASN A 55 -22.60 4.63 21.12
N ALA A 56 -22.78 4.79 19.79
CA ALA A 56 -21.80 5.39 18.88
C ALA A 56 -21.53 6.88 19.16
N GLU A 57 -22.49 7.63 19.71
CA GLU A 57 -22.23 8.97 20.23
C GLU A 57 -21.47 8.95 21.57
N THR A 58 -21.70 7.94 22.42
CA THR A 58 -21.05 7.82 23.75
C THR A 58 -19.76 6.98 23.79
N SER A 59 -19.41 6.28 22.71
CA SER A 59 -18.24 5.41 22.60
C SER A 59 -17.33 5.82 21.43
N ARG A 60 -17.28 7.12 21.11
CA ARG A 60 -16.05 7.66 20.53
C ARG A 60 -15.00 7.61 21.63
N PRO A 61 -13.85 6.93 21.45
CA PRO A 61 -12.77 7.04 22.42
C PRO A 61 -12.53 8.52 22.69
N ALA A 62 -12.36 8.88 23.96
CA ALA A 62 -12.08 10.26 24.36
C ALA A 62 -10.84 10.73 23.57
N VAL A 63 -11.07 11.46 22.48
CA VAL A 63 -10.00 12.11 21.76
C VAL A 63 -9.50 13.16 22.72
N PHE A 64 -8.29 12.99 23.27
CA PHE A 64 -7.60 14.07 23.96
C PHE A 64 -7.42 15.19 22.95
N ARG A 65 -8.37 16.12 22.95
CA ARG A 65 -8.38 17.28 22.08
C ARG A 65 -7.77 18.43 22.85
N LYS A 66 -6.74 19.04 22.28
CA LYS A 66 -6.21 20.32 22.77
C LYS A 66 -7.27 21.43 22.66
N THR A 67 -8.20 21.31 21.70
CA THR A 67 -9.32 22.23 21.43
C THR A 67 -10.51 21.49 20.81
N ASP A 68 -11.76 21.91 21.07
CA ASP A 68 -12.94 21.34 20.40
C ASP A 68 -13.06 21.91 18.97
N PRO A 69 -13.13 21.08 17.90
CA PRO A 69 -13.42 21.51 16.54
C PRO A 69 -14.67 22.40 16.40
N LYS A 70 -15.63 22.29 17.32
CA LYS A 70 -16.84 23.13 17.34
C LYS A 70 -16.59 24.57 17.83
N GLU A 71 -15.45 24.80 18.48
CA GLU A 71 -15.02 26.11 18.98
C GLU A 71 -14.06 26.81 18.00
N VAL A 72 -13.79 26.21 16.84
CA VAL A 72 -12.92 26.79 15.81
C VAL A 72 -13.60 28.00 15.18
N ASP A 73 -12.97 29.17 15.30
CA ASP A 73 -13.35 30.36 14.57
C ASP A 73 -12.74 30.34 13.17
N LEU A 74 -13.60 30.19 12.15
CA LEU A 74 -13.22 30.24 10.74
C LEU A 74 -13.32 31.65 10.14
N SER A 75 -13.59 32.68 10.94
CA SER A 75 -13.74 34.06 10.45
C SER A 75 -12.50 34.53 9.68
N THR A 76 -11.31 34.31 10.26
CA THR A 76 -10.03 34.64 9.63
C THR A 76 -9.81 33.85 8.33
N PHE A 77 -10.20 32.57 8.29
CA PHE A 77 -10.10 31.75 7.07
C PHE A 77 -10.92 32.37 5.93
N TRP A 78 -12.19 32.73 6.19
CA TRP A 78 -13.05 33.35 5.19
C TRP A 78 -12.63 34.77 4.83
N GLU A 79 -12.12 35.55 5.78
CA GLU A 79 -11.56 36.88 5.51
C GLU A 79 -10.39 36.79 4.54
N VAL A 80 -9.42 35.89 4.81
CA VAL A 80 -8.28 35.66 3.92
C VAL A 80 -8.73 35.18 2.55
N TRP A 81 -9.68 34.24 2.49
CA TRP A 81 -10.24 33.77 1.22
C TRP A 81 -10.81 34.91 0.37
N HIS A 82 -11.70 35.73 0.96
CA HIS A 82 -12.32 36.84 0.24
C HIS A 82 -11.31 37.92 -0.16
N LEU A 83 -10.32 38.21 0.71
CA LEU A 83 -9.25 39.15 0.37
C LEU A 83 -8.39 38.63 -0.77
N ALA A 84 -8.08 37.32 -0.80
CA ALA A 84 -7.37 36.71 -1.91
C ALA A 84 -8.18 36.81 -3.21
N GLU A 85 -9.46 36.44 -3.18
CA GLU A 85 -10.36 36.55 -4.35
C GLU A 85 -10.47 37.98 -4.89
N ALA A 86 -10.62 38.97 -4.00
CA ALA A 86 -10.82 40.35 -4.40
C ALA A 86 -9.54 41.05 -4.88
N ASN A 87 -8.36 40.65 -4.39
CA ASN A 87 -7.11 41.39 -4.59
C ASN A 87 -6.06 40.62 -5.41
N PHE A 88 -6.24 39.32 -5.65
CA PHE A 88 -5.28 38.55 -6.44
C PHE A 88 -5.32 38.99 -7.91
N LEU A 89 -4.13 39.33 -8.44
CA LEU A 89 -3.99 39.95 -9.76
C LEU A 89 -4.38 39.02 -10.92
N ARG A 90 -4.10 37.71 -10.79
CA ARG A 90 -4.29 36.70 -11.83
C ARG A 90 -5.57 35.89 -11.58
N THR A 91 -6.71 36.55 -11.70
CA THR A 91 -8.03 35.96 -11.41
C THR A 91 -8.32 34.68 -12.21
N GLU A 92 -7.66 34.50 -13.36
CA GLU A 92 -7.70 33.29 -14.18
C GLU A 92 -7.16 32.04 -13.49
N ASN A 93 -6.30 32.20 -12.47
CA ASN A 93 -5.75 31.08 -11.69
C ASN A 93 -6.61 30.77 -10.45
N PHE A 94 -7.77 31.43 -10.29
CA PHE A 94 -8.63 31.22 -9.14
C PHE A 94 -9.48 29.96 -9.32
N ASP A 95 -9.03 28.85 -8.75
CA ASP A 95 -9.75 27.58 -8.69
C ASP A 95 -10.15 27.28 -7.24
N THR A 96 -11.44 27.46 -6.94
CA THR A 96 -12.03 27.19 -5.64
C THR A 96 -11.78 25.76 -5.16
N GLN A 97 -11.82 24.77 -6.05
CA GLN A 97 -11.63 23.37 -5.66
C GLN A 97 -10.17 23.10 -5.30
N ALA A 98 -9.23 23.64 -6.09
CA ALA A 98 -7.80 23.56 -5.80
C ALA A 98 -7.46 24.25 -4.47
N GLN A 99 -8.06 25.40 -4.18
CA GLN A 99 -7.88 26.12 -2.92
C GLN A 99 -8.42 25.36 -1.71
N VAL A 100 -9.60 24.73 -1.83
CA VAL A 100 -10.13 23.85 -0.77
C VAL A 100 -9.18 22.68 -0.52
N TYR A 101 -8.66 22.04 -1.57
CA TYR A 101 -7.69 20.96 -1.42
C TYR A 101 -6.38 21.46 -0.79
N GLY A 102 -5.88 22.64 -1.17
CA GLY A 102 -4.73 23.27 -0.53
C GLY A 102 -4.96 23.52 0.97
N ALA A 103 -6.14 24.00 1.35
CA ALA A 103 -6.50 24.19 2.76
C ALA A 103 -6.56 22.87 3.54
N ILE A 104 -7.08 21.80 2.93
CA ILE A 104 -7.11 20.47 3.54
C ILE A 104 -5.70 19.89 3.66
N LYS A 105 -4.84 20.06 2.65
CA LYS A 105 -3.42 19.67 2.73
C LYS A 105 -2.72 20.39 3.87
N GLY A 106 -2.84 21.71 3.98
CA GLY A 106 -2.27 22.48 5.09
C GLY A 106 -2.80 22.05 6.47
N LEU A 107 -4.08 21.68 6.56
CA LEU A 107 -4.65 21.09 7.78
C LEU A 107 -3.96 19.77 8.15
N VAL A 108 -3.72 18.89 7.18
CA VAL A 108 -3.08 17.60 7.41
C VAL A 108 -1.59 17.74 7.72
N GLU A 109 -0.88 18.59 6.98
CA GLU A 109 0.53 18.93 7.22
C GLU A 109 0.75 19.51 8.62
N SER A 110 -0.24 20.21 9.19
CA SER A 110 -0.17 20.74 10.56
C SER A 110 -0.06 19.69 11.67
N LEU A 111 -0.22 18.39 11.33
CA LEU A 111 -0.02 17.28 12.24
C LEU A 111 1.46 16.92 12.45
N ASP A 112 2.37 17.53 11.69
CA ASP A 112 3.83 17.31 11.77
C ASP A 112 4.21 15.83 11.65
N ASP A 113 3.50 15.12 10.77
CA ASP A 113 3.75 13.73 10.42
C ASP A 113 3.90 13.62 8.90
N PRO A 114 5.12 13.39 8.38
CA PRO A 114 5.37 13.32 6.94
C PRO A 114 4.66 12.13 6.26
N TYR A 115 4.11 11.19 7.02
CA TYR A 115 3.38 10.04 6.49
C TYR A 115 1.86 10.24 6.45
N THR A 116 1.34 11.28 7.11
CA THR A 116 -0.07 11.64 7.04
C THR A 116 -0.26 12.67 5.93
N VAL A 117 -0.99 12.31 4.88
CA VAL A 117 -1.19 13.14 3.69
C VAL A 117 -2.63 13.08 3.20
N PHE A 118 -3.13 14.23 2.73
CA PHE A 118 -4.35 14.29 1.93
C PHE A 118 -3.99 14.16 0.45
N MET A 119 -4.57 13.18 -0.21
CA MET A 119 -4.43 12.95 -1.64
C MET A 119 -5.70 13.40 -2.33
N THR A 120 -5.60 14.32 -3.29
CA THR A 120 -6.70 14.69 -4.20
C THR A 120 -7.20 13.45 -4.96
N PRO A 121 -8.36 13.50 -5.66
CA PRO A 121 -8.82 12.34 -6.43
C PRO A 121 -7.80 11.84 -7.48
N GLU A 122 -7.05 12.74 -8.09
CA GLU A 122 -6.00 12.40 -9.07
C GLU A 122 -4.79 11.75 -8.38
N GLU A 123 -4.34 12.30 -7.25
CA GLU A 123 -3.26 11.73 -6.45
C GLU A 123 -3.66 10.37 -5.86
N ALA A 124 -4.92 10.21 -5.45
CA ALA A 124 -5.48 8.97 -4.95
C ALA A 124 -5.54 7.88 -6.03
N SER A 125 -5.94 8.23 -7.26
CA SER A 125 -5.89 7.34 -8.42
C SER A 125 -4.46 6.90 -8.72
N SER A 126 -3.53 7.86 -8.77
CA SER A 126 -2.11 7.59 -9.01
C SER A 126 -1.50 6.70 -7.92
N PHE A 127 -1.88 6.91 -6.67
CA PHE A 127 -1.48 6.07 -5.55
C PHE A 127 -2.03 4.64 -5.71
N GLU A 128 -3.30 4.47 -6.08
CA GLU A 128 -3.91 3.15 -6.28
C GLU A 128 -3.24 2.38 -7.44
N GLU A 129 -2.95 3.06 -8.56
CA GLU A 129 -2.19 2.49 -9.69
C GLU A 129 -0.79 2.03 -9.27
N SER A 130 -0.12 2.81 -8.42
CA SER A 130 1.19 2.41 -7.89
C SER A 130 1.09 1.17 -6.99
N MET A 131 0.00 1.04 -6.22
CA MET A 131 -0.21 -0.09 -5.31
C MET A 131 -0.71 -1.36 -6.01
N SER A 132 -1.42 -1.23 -7.14
CA SER A 132 -1.78 -2.38 -7.97
C SER A 132 -0.61 -2.90 -8.79
N GLY A 133 0.39 -2.06 -9.06
CA GLY A 133 1.42 -2.32 -10.08
C GLY A 133 0.86 -2.24 -11.50
N GLU A 134 -0.35 -1.70 -11.66
CA GLU A 134 -1.08 -1.58 -12.92
C GLU A 134 -1.35 -0.11 -13.19
N PHE A 135 -0.81 0.41 -14.29
CA PHE A 135 -1.04 1.80 -14.71
C PHE A 135 -1.31 1.89 -16.20
N GLU A 136 -1.95 2.97 -16.64
CA GLU A 136 -2.20 3.21 -18.06
C GLU A 136 -1.15 4.15 -18.65
N GLY A 137 -0.53 3.73 -19.76
CA GLY A 137 0.52 4.52 -20.40
C GLY A 137 1.22 3.77 -21.52
N VAL A 138 2.45 4.20 -21.81
CA VAL A 138 3.24 3.64 -22.91
C VAL A 138 4.16 2.50 -22.48
N GLY A 139 4.46 2.38 -21.18
CA GLY A 139 5.35 1.36 -20.63
C GLY A 139 6.81 1.60 -20.99
N ALA A 140 7.37 2.76 -20.61
CA ALA A 140 8.79 3.05 -20.74
C ALA A 140 9.32 3.70 -19.46
N GLU A 141 10.53 3.34 -19.09
CA GLU A 141 11.30 4.01 -18.05
C GLU A 141 11.97 5.24 -18.65
N ILE A 142 11.82 6.37 -17.98
CA ILE A 142 12.38 7.66 -18.39
C ILE A 142 13.17 8.27 -17.25
N ASP A 143 14.19 9.04 -17.61
CA ASP A 143 15.10 9.71 -16.70
C ASP A 143 15.42 11.11 -17.24
N ARG A 144 15.92 11.99 -16.38
CA ARG A 144 16.37 13.33 -16.77
C ARG A 144 17.90 13.37 -16.78
N ARG A 145 18.48 13.54 -17.97
CA ARG A 145 19.93 13.68 -18.15
C ARG A 145 20.24 14.95 -18.91
N ASP A 146 21.14 15.76 -18.38
CA ASP A 146 21.55 17.03 -18.98
C ASP A 146 20.35 17.92 -19.40
N ASP A 147 19.35 18.01 -18.50
CA ASP A 147 18.08 18.73 -18.71
C ASP A 147 17.18 18.22 -19.85
N GLN A 148 17.40 16.99 -20.30
CA GLN A 148 16.59 16.33 -21.31
C GLN A 148 15.90 15.10 -20.74
N ILE A 149 14.67 14.85 -21.20
CA ILE A 149 13.96 13.61 -20.90
C ILE A 149 14.51 12.52 -21.82
N VAL A 150 15.06 11.46 -21.23
CA VAL A 150 15.71 10.36 -21.94
C VAL A 150 14.99 9.06 -21.61
N ILE A 151 14.77 8.23 -22.63
CA ILE A 151 14.28 6.87 -22.45
C ILE A 151 15.42 6.02 -21.89
N VAL A 152 15.27 5.55 -20.65
CA VAL A 152 16.20 4.57 -20.06
C VAL A 152 15.99 3.22 -20.74
N SER A 153 14.75 2.72 -20.72
CA SER A 153 14.39 1.49 -21.40
C SER A 153 12.88 1.40 -21.62
N PRO A 154 12.41 1.02 -22.81
CA PRO A 154 11.05 0.50 -22.96
C PRO A 154 10.90 -0.77 -22.13
N LEU A 155 9.73 -0.95 -21.51
CA LEU A 155 9.41 -2.20 -20.82
C LEU A 155 9.13 -3.30 -21.84
N LYS A 156 9.57 -4.52 -21.56
CA LYS A 156 9.37 -5.66 -22.47
C LYS A 156 7.88 -5.95 -22.65
N GLY A 157 7.46 -6.13 -23.91
CA GLY A 157 6.06 -6.37 -24.28
C GLY A 157 5.16 -5.13 -24.18
N SER A 158 5.70 -3.95 -23.90
CA SER A 158 4.94 -2.71 -23.79
C SER A 158 4.56 -2.10 -25.15
N PRO A 159 3.56 -1.20 -25.19
CA PRO A 159 3.29 -0.37 -26.35
C PRO A 159 4.50 0.43 -26.85
N ALA A 160 5.34 0.94 -25.94
CA ALA A 160 6.55 1.69 -26.28
C ALA A 160 7.57 0.81 -27.03
N GLU A 161 7.82 -0.41 -26.55
CA GLU A 161 8.69 -1.37 -27.23
C GLU A 161 8.12 -1.72 -28.61
N ALA A 162 6.81 -2.00 -28.68
CA ALA A 162 6.13 -2.35 -29.92
C ALA A 162 6.14 -1.22 -30.96
N ALA A 163 6.07 0.04 -30.52
CA ALA A 163 6.15 1.23 -31.36
C ALA A 163 7.59 1.55 -31.82
N GLY A 164 8.59 0.81 -31.30
CA GLY A 164 9.98 0.95 -31.70
C GLY A 164 10.74 2.07 -30.99
N LEU A 165 10.26 2.50 -29.81
CA LEU A 165 11.02 3.32 -28.88
C LEU A 165 12.27 2.55 -28.41
N LYS A 166 13.37 3.24 -28.12
CA LYS A 166 14.65 2.61 -27.76
C LYS A 166 15.30 3.31 -26.57
N SER A 167 16.09 2.55 -25.83
CA SER A 167 17.01 3.10 -24.83
C SER A 167 17.92 4.16 -25.47
N GLY A 168 18.10 5.28 -24.77
CA GLY A 168 18.89 6.43 -25.22
C GLY A 168 18.15 7.40 -26.15
N ASP A 169 16.90 7.12 -26.53
CA ASP A 169 16.08 8.11 -27.24
C ASP A 169 15.86 9.33 -26.33
N ILE A 170 16.12 10.54 -26.86
CA ILE A 170 15.80 11.79 -26.17
C ILE A 170 14.40 12.23 -26.61
N VAL A 171 13.47 12.36 -25.67
CA VAL A 171 12.11 12.85 -25.94
C VAL A 171 12.17 14.37 -26.06
N PHE A 172 11.99 14.89 -27.27
CA PHE A 172 12.07 16.31 -27.59
C PHE A 172 10.70 17.01 -27.52
N GLU A 173 9.64 16.34 -27.96
CA GLU A 173 8.25 16.81 -27.84
C GLU A 173 7.30 15.67 -27.43
N ILE A 174 6.25 16.01 -26.70
CA ILE A 174 5.10 15.15 -26.36
C ILE A 174 3.85 15.82 -26.92
N ASP A 175 3.16 15.18 -27.86
CA ASP A 175 1.98 15.73 -28.54
C ASP A 175 2.20 17.15 -29.13
N SER A 176 3.40 17.40 -29.67
CA SER A 176 3.87 18.69 -30.21
C SER A 176 4.22 19.76 -29.17
N GLU A 177 4.15 19.46 -27.88
CA GLU A 177 4.63 20.34 -26.81
C GLU A 177 6.09 20.01 -26.46
N PRO A 178 6.99 20.99 -26.40
CA PRO A 178 8.40 20.75 -26.12
C PRO A 178 8.63 20.28 -24.69
N THR A 179 9.53 19.31 -24.52
CA THR A 179 9.92 18.79 -23.18
C THR A 179 11.01 19.63 -22.51
N TYR A 180 11.50 20.68 -23.16
CA TYR A 180 12.51 21.54 -22.57
C TYR A 180 11.93 22.37 -21.42
N GLY A 181 12.51 22.23 -20.23
CA GLY A 181 12.13 23.00 -19.05
C GLY A 181 11.01 22.38 -18.21
N ILE A 182 10.35 21.31 -18.68
CA ILE A 182 9.41 20.56 -17.85
C ILE A 182 10.16 19.60 -16.92
N THR A 183 9.56 19.27 -15.78
CA THR A 183 10.08 18.27 -14.84
C THR A 183 9.87 16.85 -15.35
N LEU A 184 10.56 15.87 -14.74
CA LEU A 184 10.33 14.46 -15.05
C LEU A 184 8.87 14.07 -14.77
N GLU A 185 8.31 14.57 -13.66
CA GLU A 185 6.93 14.31 -13.25
C GLU A 185 5.93 14.89 -14.26
N GLU A 186 6.14 16.12 -14.72
CA GLU A 186 5.30 16.73 -15.77
C GLU A 186 5.36 15.92 -17.07
N ALA A 187 6.54 15.42 -17.46
CA ALA A 187 6.68 14.55 -18.62
C ALA A 187 5.92 13.23 -18.44
N VAL A 188 6.00 12.60 -17.26
CA VAL A 188 5.23 11.38 -16.93
C VAL A 188 3.74 11.65 -17.07
N THR A 189 3.23 12.76 -16.53
CA THR A 189 1.81 13.14 -16.60
C THR A 189 1.33 13.31 -18.04
N GLN A 190 2.15 13.91 -18.91
CA GLN A 190 1.80 14.08 -20.33
C GLN A 190 1.86 12.76 -21.12
N ILE A 191 2.82 11.88 -20.81
CA ILE A 191 3.00 10.60 -21.50
C ILE A 191 1.91 9.60 -21.07
N ARG A 192 1.52 9.61 -19.80
CA ARG A 192 0.39 8.84 -19.27
C ARG A 192 -0.93 9.35 -19.84
N GLY A 193 -1.97 8.55 -19.67
CA GLY A 193 -3.30 8.87 -20.13
C GLY A 193 -4.14 7.62 -20.36
N PRO A 194 -5.42 7.79 -20.72
CA PRO A 194 -6.37 6.69 -20.81
C PRO A 194 -5.94 5.63 -21.84
N LYS A 195 -6.18 4.37 -21.50
CA LYS A 195 -5.99 3.23 -22.39
C LYS A 195 -6.74 3.44 -23.71
N GLY A 196 -6.03 3.15 -24.81
CA GLY A 196 -6.54 3.28 -26.18
C GLY A 196 -6.37 4.67 -26.79
N GLU A 197 -6.03 5.69 -26.00
CA GLU A 197 -5.63 6.98 -26.54
C GLU A 197 -4.17 6.93 -27.03
N ALA A 198 -3.88 7.72 -28.05
CA ALA A 198 -2.52 7.81 -28.59
C ALA A 198 -1.77 9.01 -27.98
N VAL A 199 -0.46 8.85 -27.85
CA VAL A 199 0.50 9.93 -27.62
C VAL A 199 1.54 9.90 -28.72
N VAL A 200 1.97 11.07 -29.18
CA VAL A 200 3.06 11.21 -30.14
C VAL A 200 4.30 11.69 -29.41
N LEU A 201 5.35 10.86 -29.40
CA LEU A 201 6.67 11.24 -28.90
C LEU A 201 7.56 11.58 -30.09
N THR A 202 8.02 12.81 -30.17
CA THR A 202 9.06 13.21 -31.12
C THR A 202 10.41 13.00 -30.46
N VAL A 203 11.18 12.02 -30.94
CA VAL A 203 12.45 11.62 -30.33
C VAL A 203 13.65 11.95 -31.20
N ILE A 204 14.77 12.27 -30.54
CA ILE A 204 16.09 12.34 -31.16
C ILE A 204 16.83 11.05 -30.80
N ARG A 205 17.19 10.28 -31.82
CA ARG A 205 17.88 9.00 -31.69
C ARG A 205 19.32 9.11 -32.13
N GLU A 206 20.22 8.47 -31.40
CA GLU A 206 21.63 8.41 -31.78
C GLU A 206 21.77 7.86 -33.20
N ASN A 207 22.64 8.50 -34.00
CA ASN A 207 22.91 8.19 -35.40
C ASN A 207 21.77 8.51 -36.40
N GLU A 208 20.67 9.11 -35.96
CA GLU A 208 19.61 9.61 -36.83
C GLU A 208 19.74 11.12 -37.03
N ARG A 209 19.59 11.57 -38.29
CA ARG A 209 19.81 12.99 -38.65
C ARG A 209 18.60 13.88 -38.44
N LYS A 210 17.43 13.30 -38.21
CA LYS A 210 16.15 14.01 -38.07
C LYS A 210 15.40 13.46 -36.87
N PRO A 211 14.61 14.29 -36.16
CA PRO A 211 13.65 13.80 -35.18
C PRO A 211 12.70 12.78 -35.79
N ILE A 212 12.27 11.82 -34.98
CA ILE A 212 11.37 10.73 -35.35
C ILE A 212 10.10 10.86 -34.53
N ASP A 213 8.96 10.98 -35.19
CA ASP A 213 7.66 10.92 -34.52
C ASP A 213 7.25 9.47 -34.32
N ILE A 214 7.06 9.07 -33.07
CA ILE A 214 6.62 7.74 -32.67
C ILE A 214 5.24 7.88 -32.05
N THR A 215 4.20 7.41 -32.76
CA THR A 215 2.84 7.32 -32.21
C THR A 215 2.71 6.04 -31.41
N ILE A 216 2.37 6.17 -30.13
CA ILE A 216 2.19 5.06 -29.21
C ILE A 216 0.75 5.07 -28.71
N VAL A 217 0.04 3.95 -28.86
CA VAL A 217 -1.29 3.78 -28.28
C VAL A 217 -1.12 3.30 -26.85
N ARG A 218 -1.62 4.06 -25.88
CA ARG A 218 -1.53 3.74 -24.46
C ARG A 218 -2.28 2.44 -24.16
N ASP A 219 -1.71 1.63 -23.27
CA ASP A 219 -2.34 0.40 -22.78
C ASP A 219 -2.11 0.28 -21.26
N SER A 220 -2.75 -0.71 -20.66
CA SER A 220 -2.48 -1.12 -19.28
C SER A 220 -1.12 -1.82 -19.21
N ILE A 221 -0.24 -1.26 -18.40
CA ILE A 221 1.09 -1.78 -18.10
C ILE A 221 1.03 -2.43 -16.74
N VAL A 222 1.45 -3.69 -16.67
CA VAL A 222 1.52 -4.46 -15.42
C VAL A 222 2.98 -4.68 -15.10
N LEU A 223 3.44 -4.09 -14.00
CA LEU A 223 4.76 -4.40 -13.46
C LEU A 223 4.67 -5.68 -12.64
N PRO A 224 5.68 -6.57 -12.73
CA PRO A 224 5.71 -7.76 -11.90
C PRO A 224 5.80 -7.34 -10.43
N THR A 225 4.92 -7.89 -9.59
CA THR A 225 5.00 -7.67 -8.13
C THR A 225 6.25 -8.32 -7.53
N LEU A 226 6.67 -9.45 -8.12
CA LEU A 226 7.85 -10.20 -7.77
C LEU A 226 8.37 -10.97 -8.99
N GLU A 227 9.61 -11.40 -8.91
CA GLU A 227 10.20 -12.43 -9.77
C GLU A 227 10.83 -13.52 -8.90
N TRP A 228 10.98 -14.72 -9.44
CA TRP A 228 11.73 -15.76 -8.78
C TRP A 228 12.52 -16.61 -9.76
N GLU A 229 13.63 -17.16 -9.28
CA GLU A 229 14.46 -18.11 -10.00
C GLU A 229 14.96 -19.23 -9.08
N LEU A 230 15.35 -20.36 -9.66
CA LEU A 230 16.04 -21.44 -8.98
C LEU A 230 17.50 -21.41 -9.42
N ASN A 231 18.43 -21.23 -8.47
CA ASN A 231 19.85 -21.21 -8.78
C ASN A 231 20.41 -22.64 -8.99
N GLU A 232 21.69 -22.72 -9.35
CA GLU A 232 22.39 -24.01 -9.59
C GLU A 232 22.52 -24.91 -8.34
N GLU A 233 22.26 -24.38 -7.14
CA GLU A 233 22.35 -25.09 -5.86
C GLU A 233 20.98 -25.59 -5.35
N ASP A 234 19.93 -25.42 -6.14
CA ASP A 234 18.53 -25.66 -5.80
C ASP A 234 17.99 -24.72 -4.70
N ILE A 235 18.49 -23.48 -4.65
CA ILE A 235 17.96 -22.42 -3.78
C ILE A 235 17.02 -21.54 -4.58
N ALA A 236 15.79 -21.36 -4.09
CA ALA A 236 14.83 -20.46 -4.71
C ALA A 236 15.09 -19.02 -4.23
N ILE A 237 15.27 -18.11 -5.17
CA ILE A 237 15.49 -16.69 -4.91
C ILE A 237 14.24 -15.96 -5.36
N ILE A 238 13.57 -15.26 -4.43
CA ILE A 238 12.36 -14.49 -4.69
C ILE A 238 12.68 -13.01 -4.50
N SER A 239 12.64 -12.23 -5.58
CA SER A 239 12.79 -10.78 -5.55
C SER A 239 11.40 -10.15 -5.46
N LEU A 240 11.02 -9.67 -4.27
CA LEU A 240 9.73 -9.03 -4.04
C LEU A 240 9.90 -7.52 -4.08
N TYR A 241 9.32 -6.85 -5.08
CA TYR A 241 9.56 -5.43 -5.33
C TYR A 241 8.66 -4.52 -4.49
N GLN A 242 7.44 -4.96 -4.16
CA GLN A 242 6.51 -4.18 -3.34
C GLN A 242 5.44 -5.06 -2.69
N PHE A 243 4.95 -4.66 -1.52
CA PHE A 243 3.77 -5.25 -0.88
C PHE A 243 2.47 -4.61 -1.41
N GLY A 244 2.26 -4.71 -2.72
CA GLY A 244 1.08 -4.17 -3.42
C GLY A 244 -0.21 -4.97 -3.20
N ASN A 245 -1.30 -4.51 -3.82
CA ASN A 245 -2.63 -5.15 -3.80
C ASN A 245 -2.59 -6.61 -4.27
N ASN A 246 -1.76 -6.88 -5.28
CA ASN A 246 -1.62 -8.18 -5.92
C ASN A 246 -0.55 -9.09 -5.26
N ALA A 247 0.29 -8.54 -4.38
CA ALA A 247 1.49 -9.22 -3.88
C ALA A 247 1.22 -10.58 -3.22
N ALA A 248 0.25 -10.65 -2.30
CA ALA A 248 -0.05 -11.89 -1.61
C ALA A 248 -0.61 -12.99 -2.55
N ARG A 249 -1.30 -12.60 -3.63
CA ARG A 249 -1.79 -13.53 -4.66
C ARG A 249 -0.65 -14.04 -5.51
N ASP A 250 0.16 -13.12 -6.03
CA ASP A 250 1.27 -13.45 -6.93
C ASP A 250 2.35 -14.26 -6.20
N PHE A 251 2.61 -13.94 -4.92
CA PHE A 251 3.49 -14.71 -4.05
C PHE A 251 3.00 -16.14 -3.88
N ARG A 252 1.70 -16.35 -3.64
CA ARG A 252 1.13 -17.71 -3.55
C ARG A 252 1.31 -18.50 -4.84
N ALA A 253 1.10 -17.87 -6.00
CA ALA A 253 1.31 -18.52 -7.29
C ALA A 253 2.78 -18.89 -7.52
N ALA A 254 3.72 -18.04 -7.07
CA ALA A 254 5.14 -18.35 -7.08
C ALA A 254 5.46 -19.53 -6.14
N VAL A 255 4.92 -19.53 -4.92
CA VAL A 255 5.09 -20.63 -3.95
C VAL A 255 4.60 -21.97 -4.53
N GLU A 256 3.44 -21.99 -5.20
CA GLU A 256 2.92 -23.20 -5.86
C GLU A 256 3.89 -23.74 -6.91
N SER A 257 4.62 -22.87 -7.60
CA SER A 257 5.63 -23.25 -8.59
C SER A 257 6.94 -23.69 -7.92
N ILE A 258 7.41 -22.94 -6.93
CA ILE A 258 8.65 -23.19 -6.19
C ILE A 258 8.60 -24.54 -5.47
N VAL A 259 7.48 -24.87 -4.84
CA VAL A 259 7.35 -26.15 -4.11
C VAL A 259 7.50 -27.36 -5.04
N LEU A 260 7.10 -27.25 -6.31
CA LEU A 260 7.27 -28.33 -7.29
C LEU A 260 8.74 -28.59 -7.64
N GLU A 261 9.59 -27.56 -7.58
CA GLU A 261 11.03 -27.68 -7.79
C GLU A 261 11.77 -28.28 -6.59
N SER A 262 11.10 -28.42 -5.43
CA SER A 262 11.67 -28.99 -4.20
C SER A 262 13.00 -28.35 -3.77
N PRO A 263 13.05 -27.01 -3.59
CA PRO A 263 14.28 -26.31 -3.26
C PRO A 263 14.84 -26.73 -1.90
N LYS A 264 16.15 -26.58 -1.74
CA LYS A 264 16.86 -26.82 -0.46
C LYS A 264 16.76 -25.66 0.52
N GLY A 265 16.39 -24.47 0.05
CA GLY A 265 16.29 -23.25 0.83
C GLY A 265 15.70 -22.11 0.01
N ILE A 266 15.34 -21.02 0.68
CA ILE A 266 14.72 -19.85 0.09
C ILE A 266 15.46 -18.59 0.51
N VAL A 267 15.74 -17.74 -0.47
CA VAL A 267 16.17 -16.35 -0.27
C VAL A 267 15.01 -15.45 -0.67
N VAL A 268 14.57 -14.57 0.23
CA VAL A 268 13.62 -13.49 -0.08
C VAL A 268 14.40 -12.18 -0.13
N ASP A 269 14.51 -11.59 -1.31
CA ASP A 269 15.18 -10.31 -1.51
C ASP A 269 14.17 -9.17 -1.36
N LEU A 270 14.37 -8.35 -0.33
CA LEU A 270 13.59 -7.15 -0.02
C LEU A 270 14.43 -5.87 -0.15
N ARG A 271 15.61 -5.94 -0.77
CA ARG A 271 16.45 -4.76 -1.01
C ARG A 271 15.70 -3.79 -1.93
N ASN A 272 15.73 -2.51 -1.58
CA ASN A 272 15.01 -1.44 -2.26
C ASN A 272 13.48 -1.59 -2.30
N ASN A 273 12.90 -2.47 -1.47
CA ASN A 273 11.47 -2.59 -1.30
C ASN A 273 11.00 -1.64 -0.19
N GLY A 274 10.40 -0.52 -0.58
CA GLY A 274 9.86 0.52 0.33
C GLY A 274 8.63 0.10 1.16
N GLY A 275 8.19 -1.16 1.04
CA GLY A 275 7.10 -1.75 1.80
C GLY A 275 5.78 -1.79 1.01
N GLY A 276 4.69 -1.44 1.68
CA GLY A 276 3.34 -1.48 1.11
C GLY A 276 2.31 -1.84 2.16
N LEU A 277 1.31 -2.65 1.78
CA LEU A 277 0.19 -3.01 2.62
C LEU A 277 0.59 -3.99 3.72
N LEU A 278 0.26 -3.64 4.96
CA LEU A 278 0.46 -4.49 6.14
C LEU A 278 -0.21 -5.86 5.99
N ASP A 279 -1.43 -5.90 5.49
CA ASP A 279 -2.18 -7.14 5.26
C ASP A 279 -1.50 -8.06 4.22
N ALA A 280 -0.92 -7.48 3.16
CA ALA A 280 -0.14 -8.24 2.19
C ALA A 280 1.11 -8.84 2.84
N CYS A 281 1.81 -8.07 3.68
CA CYS A 281 2.97 -8.56 4.44
C CYS A 281 2.62 -9.75 5.32
N ILE A 282 1.56 -9.66 6.13
CA ILE A 282 1.13 -10.72 7.04
C ILE A 282 0.77 -12.00 6.25
N LYS A 283 0.07 -11.85 5.11
CA LYS A 283 -0.29 -12.96 4.23
C LYS A 283 0.91 -13.63 3.55
N ILE A 284 1.97 -12.89 3.26
CA ILE A 284 3.21 -13.45 2.69
C ILE A 284 4.02 -14.12 3.82
N LEU A 285 4.12 -13.50 4.99
CA LEU A 285 4.76 -14.09 6.17
C LEU A 285 4.15 -15.44 6.56
N SER A 286 2.85 -15.64 6.36
CA SER A 286 2.20 -16.93 6.67
C SER A 286 2.71 -18.10 5.82
N GLU A 287 3.39 -17.85 4.70
CA GLU A 287 4.07 -18.91 3.94
C GLU A 287 5.31 -19.45 4.68
N PHE A 288 5.90 -18.64 5.56
CA PHE A 288 7.15 -18.94 6.27
C PHE A 288 6.96 -19.18 7.77
N VAL A 289 5.98 -18.53 8.39
CA VAL A 289 5.78 -18.50 9.84
C VAL A 289 4.41 -19.12 10.17
N LYS A 290 4.40 -20.07 11.12
CA LYS A 290 3.18 -20.69 11.68
C LYS A 290 2.35 -19.65 12.44
N ASP A 291 1.11 -19.97 12.85
CA ASP A 291 0.25 -19.08 13.66
C ASP A 291 0.97 -18.51 14.91
N ASP A 292 1.60 -17.35 14.73
CA ASP A 292 2.37 -16.62 15.74
C ASP A 292 2.30 -15.11 15.48
N VAL A 293 2.62 -14.32 16.49
CA VAL A 293 2.64 -12.86 16.40
C VAL A 293 3.80 -12.44 15.51
N VAL A 294 3.48 -11.79 14.39
CA VAL A 294 4.49 -11.27 13.45
C VAL A 294 4.69 -9.77 13.56
N VAL A 295 3.71 -9.06 14.12
CA VAL A 295 3.82 -7.64 14.39
C VAL A 295 2.87 -7.27 15.51
N ARG A 296 3.29 -6.34 16.37
CA ARG A 296 2.42 -5.72 17.36
C ARG A 296 2.17 -4.29 16.95
N THR A 297 0.94 -3.80 17.07
CA THR A 297 0.62 -2.40 16.85
C THR A 297 0.26 -1.74 18.17
N GLU A 298 0.65 -0.47 18.32
CA GLU A 298 0.30 0.38 19.46
C GLU A 298 -0.31 1.67 18.92
N GLY A 299 -1.59 1.89 19.20
CA GLY A 299 -2.33 3.03 18.66
C GLY A 299 -3.42 3.54 19.60
N ARG A 300 -3.98 4.70 19.25
CA ARG A 300 -4.82 5.46 20.19
C ARG A 300 -6.25 4.94 20.34
N ARG A 301 -6.80 4.25 19.34
CA ARG A 301 -8.19 3.75 19.40
C ARG A 301 -8.22 2.26 19.68
N PHE A 302 -9.36 1.80 20.18
CA PHE A 302 -9.67 0.38 20.25
C PHE A 302 -9.60 -0.22 18.85
N GLY A 303 -8.76 -1.25 18.66
CA GLY A 303 -8.47 -1.85 17.35
C GLY A 303 -7.17 -1.37 16.69
N ASP A 304 -6.61 -0.22 17.12
CA ASP A 304 -5.30 0.26 16.65
C ASP A 304 -4.13 -0.38 17.42
N THR A 305 -4.42 -0.95 18.60
CA THR A 305 -3.47 -1.71 19.42
C THR A 305 -3.78 -3.20 19.37
N GLY A 306 -2.79 -4.04 19.10
CA GLY A 306 -2.94 -5.49 19.19
C GLY A 306 -1.81 -6.28 18.55
N ASP A 307 -1.77 -7.58 18.88
CA ASP A 307 -0.88 -8.55 18.24
C ASP A 307 -1.53 -9.03 16.93
N LEU A 308 -0.86 -8.83 15.80
CA LEU A 308 -1.25 -9.37 14.52
C LEU A 308 -0.47 -10.65 14.24
N LYS A 309 -1.21 -11.71 13.98
CA LYS A 309 -0.66 -13.04 13.75
C LYS A 309 -0.76 -13.46 12.29
N THR A 310 0.15 -14.33 11.89
CA THR A 310 -0.03 -15.15 10.70
C THR A 310 -1.27 -16.03 10.89
N GLY A 311 -2.14 -16.05 9.89
CA GLY A 311 -3.39 -16.81 9.95
C GLY A 311 -3.18 -18.28 9.63
N LYS A 312 -3.36 -18.64 8.36
CA LYS A 312 -3.25 -20.01 7.89
C LYS A 312 -1.81 -20.31 7.47
N ASP A 313 -1.24 -21.37 8.03
CA ASP A 313 0.03 -21.97 7.63
C ASP A 313 0.12 -22.20 6.11
N GLY A 314 1.20 -21.70 5.51
CA GLY A 314 1.54 -21.90 4.10
C GLY A 314 2.58 -23.01 3.88
N SER A 315 3.22 -23.01 2.71
CA SER A 315 3.93 -24.20 2.20
C SER A 315 5.44 -24.22 2.45
N LEU A 316 6.02 -23.12 2.96
CA LEU A 316 7.47 -22.94 3.03
C LEU A 316 8.04 -22.98 4.46
N LEU A 317 7.25 -23.50 5.42
CA LEU A 317 7.54 -23.44 6.86
C LEU A 317 8.85 -24.12 7.26
N ASP A 318 9.23 -25.22 6.59
CA ASP A 318 10.35 -26.08 7.01
C ASP A 318 11.65 -25.82 6.22
N LEU A 319 11.63 -24.91 5.24
CA LEU A 319 12.80 -24.60 4.43
C LEU A 319 13.72 -23.58 5.13
N PRO A 320 15.05 -23.73 5.04
CA PRO A 320 15.98 -22.67 5.42
C PRO A 320 15.61 -21.35 4.72
N LEU A 321 15.51 -20.27 5.50
CA LEU A 321 15.10 -18.96 5.01
C LEU A 321 16.21 -17.94 5.25
N VAL A 322 16.57 -17.20 4.21
CA VAL A 322 17.40 -15.99 4.31
C VAL A 322 16.62 -14.81 3.72
N VAL A 323 16.69 -13.65 4.35
CA VAL A 323 16.05 -12.41 3.89
C VAL A 323 17.13 -11.37 3.61
N LEU A 324 17.13 -10.80 2.40
CA LEU A 324 18.09 -9.76 2.03
C LEU A 324 17.46 -8.39 2.25
N VAL A 325 18.20 -7.49 2.88
CA VAL A 325 17.74 -6.13 3.21
C VAL A 325 18.83 -5.09 2.96
N ASN A 326 18.41 -3.85 2.75
CA ASN A 326 19.29 -2.69 2.69
C ASN A 326 18.56 -1.43 3.17
N GLU A 327 19.19 -0.26 3.01
CA GLU A 327 18.68 1.04 3.42
C GLU A 327 17.37 1.41 2.72
N GLY A 328 17.08 0.82 1.56
CA GLY A 328 15.83 0.98 0.82
C GLY A 328 14.71 0.03 1.26
N SER A 329 14.99 -0.95 2.14
CA SER A 329 13.98 -1.79 2.75
C SER A 329 13.24 -0.98 3.82
N ALA A 330 11.93 -0.77 3.68
CA ALA A 330 11.15 0.04 4.62
C ALA A 330 9.77 -0.55 4.95
N SER A 331 9.19 -0.14 6.09
CA SER A 331 7.80 -0.42 6.46
C SER A 331 7.49 -1.92 6.48
N ALA A 332 6.58 -2.41 5.63
CA ALA A 332 6.26 -3.84 5.50
C ALA A 332 7.49 -4.75 5.30
N SER A 333 8.53 -4.28 4.60
CA SER A 333 9.78 -5.04 4.45
C SER A 333 10.50 -5.21 5.79
N GLU A 334 10.45 -4.19 6.64
CA GLU A 334 11.04 -4.19 7.99
C GLU A 334 10.20 -5.05 8.94
N ILE A 335 8.87 -5.04 8.80
CA ILE A 335 7.98 -5.96 9.52
C ILE A 335 8.32 -7.40 9.15
N PHE A 336 8.49 -7.68 7.86
CA PHE A 336 8.86 -9.01 7.38
C PHE A 336 10.20 -9.45 7.97
N ALA A 337 11.24 -8.62 7.84
CA ALA A 337 12.56 -8.91 8.37
C ALA A 337 12.54 -9.07 9.90
N GLY A 338 11.91 -8.14 10.61
CA GLY A 338 11.79 -8.17 12.07
C GLY A 338 11.03 -9.39 12.59
N ALA A 339 9.97 -9.82 11.91
CA ALA A 339 9.26 -11.05 12.24
C ALA A 339 10.15 -12.28 12.05
N VAL A 340 10.92 -12.33 10.96
CA VAL A 340 11.85 -13.44 10.69
C VAL A 340 12.97 -13.51 11.73
N GLN A 341 13.51 -12.36 12.17
CA GLN A 341 14.51 -12.30 13.24
C GLN A 341 13.94 -12.72 14.59
N ASP A 342 12.85 -12.07 15.02
CA ASP A 342 12.37 -12.21 16.39
C ASP A 342 11.74 -13.58 16.66
N LEU A 343 11.26 -14.26 15.63
CA LEU A 343 10.74 -15.62 15.72
C LEU A 343 11.82 -16.68 15.45
N ASP A 344 13.08 -16.26 15.33
CA ASP A 344 14.24 -17.10 15.02
C ASP A 344 13.99 -17.98 13.78
N ARG A 345 13.17 -17.48 12.83
CA ARG A 345 12.69 -18.26 11.67
C ARG A 345 13.75 -18.37 10.58
N GLY A 346 14.58 -17.36 10.42
CA GLY A 346 15.53 -17.27 9.33
C GLY A 346 16.56 -16.18 9.54
N LEU A 347 17.51 -16.11 8.60
CA LEU A 347 18.63 -15.20 8.69
C LEU A 347 18.38 -13.94 7.85
N VAL A 348 18.33 -12.78 8.48
CA VAL A 348 18.41 -11.48 7.79
C VAL A 348 19.88 -11.12 7.50
N VAL A 349 20.20 -10.80 6.23
CA VAL A 349 21.55 -10.49 5.73
C VAL A 349 21.50 -9.21 4.89
N GLY A 350 22.52 -8.36 5.00
CA GLY A 350 22.65 -7.18 4.14
C GLY A 350 23.08 -5.95 4.94
N ARG A 351 22.29 -4.87 4.89
CA ARG A 351 22.56 -3.63 5.63
C ARG A 351 21.33 -3.16 6.40
N LYS A 352 21.57 -2.24 7.32
CA LYS A 352 20.53 -1.62 8.16
C LYS A 352 19.41 -1.04 7.29
N THR A 353 18.16 -1.27 7.72
CA THR A 353 16.97 -0.82 6.99
C THR A 353 16.60 0.64 7.31
N PHE A 354 15.55 1.15 6.64
CA PHE A 354 15.18 2.57 6.68
C PHE A 354 14.77 3.13 8.05
N GLY A 355 14.02 2.38 8.85
CA GLY A 355 13.55 2.81 10.18
C GLY A 355 12.14 3.39 10.23
N LYS A 356 11.19 2.83 9.48
CA LYS A 356 9.79 3.30 9.51
C LYS A 356 8.91 2.42 10.41
N GLY A 357 8.77 2.84 11.66
CA GLY A 357 7.98 2.21 12.73
C GLY A 357 6.50 2.63 12.80
N SER A 358 5.95 3.31 11.79
CA SER A 358 4.56 3.79 11.80
C SER A 358 3.66 3.08 10.78
N VAL A 359 2.41 2.83 11.18
CA VAL A 359 1.37 2.20 10.34
C VAL A 359 0.40 3.27 9.85
N GLN A 360 0.19 3.31 8.53
CA GLN A 360 -0.80 4.19 7.91
C GLN A 360 -2.02 3.42 7.45
N ASN A 361 -3.19 4.03 7.66
CA ASN A 361 -4.43 3.64 6.99
C ASN A 361 -4.68 4.57 5.81
N VAL A 362 -5.13 4.01 4.69
CA VAL A 362 -5.63 4.79 3.55
C VAL A 362 -7.16 4.77 3.63
N ILE A 363 -7.75 5.94 3.88
CA ILE A 363 -9.18 6.12 4.08
C ILE A 363 -9.76 6.79 2.84
N PRO A 364 -10.58 6.09 2.03
CA PRO A 364 -11.24 6.69 0.89
C PRO A 364 -12.32 7.68 1.33
N LEU A 365 -12.38 8.81 0.63
CA LEU A 365 -13.36 9.88 0.85
C LEU A 365 -14.43 9.84 -0.26
N SER A 366 -15.60 10.40 0.04
CA SER A 366 -16.78 10.31 -0.85
C SER A 366 -16.62 11.02 -2.19
N ASN A 367 -15.61 11.89 -2.34
CA ASN A 367 -15.30 12.61 -3.57
C ASN A 367 -14.16 11.98 -4.38
N GLY A 368 -13.71 10.77 -4.01
CA GLY A 368 -12.61 10.07 -4.68
C GLY A 368 -11.21 10.44 -4.17
N ALA A 369 -11.09 11.42 -3.26
CA ALA A 369 -9.85 11.71 -2.56
C ALA A 369 -9.56 10.65 -1.49
N ASN A 370 -8.32 10.61 -0.99
CA ASN A 370 -7.91 9.71 0.09
C ASN A 370 -7.25 10.51 1.23
N LEU A 371 -7.50 10.10 2.47
CA LEU A 371 -6.66 10.48 3.61
C LEU A 371 -5.78 9.29 3.98
N LYS A 372 -4.47 9.42 3.77
CA LYS A 372 -3.49 8.50 4.35
C LYS A 372 -3.09 9.03 5.72
N ILE A 373 -3.29 8.27 6.78
CA ILE A 373 -3.11 8.75 8.15
C ILE A 373 -2.40 7.72 9.01
N THR A 374 -1.42 8.17 9.79
CA THR A 374 -0.77 7.34 10.81
C THR A 374 -1.72 7.08 11.97
N VAL A 375 -1.98 5.80 12.24
CA VAL A 375 -2.94 5.35 13.27
C VAL A 375 -2.28 4.63 14.44
N SER A 376 -1.13 3.99 14.18
CA SER A 376 -0.40 3.20 15.15
C SER A 376 1.10 3.29 14.88
N GLU A 377 1.88 3.06 15.93
CA GLU A 377 3.24 2.58 15.82
C GLU A 377 3.22 1.05 15.77
N TRP A 378 4.27 0.44 15.25
CA TRP A 378 4.42 -1.01 15.27
C TRP A 378 5.73 -1.42 15.92
N LEU A 379 5.67 -2.56 16.60
CA LEU A 379 6.78 -3.21 17.25
C LEU A 379 6.96 -4.61 16.65
N THR A 380 8.20 -5.07 16.66
CA THR A 380 8.52 -6.46 16.28
C THR A 380 7.89 -7.46 17.27
N PRO A 381 7.85 -8.78 16.98
CA PRO A 381 7.27 -9.77 17.88
C PRO A 381 7.84 -9.79 19.31
N LYS A 382 9.13 -9.47 19.50
CA LYS A 382 9.76 -9.33 20.83
C LYS A 382 9.57 -7.94 21.45
N GLY A 383 8.88 -7.02 20.76
CA GLY A 383 8.51 -5.70 21.27
C GLY A 383 9.53 -4.59 20.98
N ARG A 384 10.43 -4.76 20.01
CA ARG A 384 11.37 -3.69 19.62
C ARG A 384 10.64 -2.63 18.83
N SER A 385 10.87 -1.36 19.19
CA SER A 385 10.61 -0.25 18.28
C SER A 385 11.73 -0.17 17.26
N ILE A 386 11.37 0.13 16.02
CA ILE A 386 12.31 0.34 14.92
C ILE A 386 12.23 1.78 14.38
N GLN A 387 11.42 2.63 15.01
CA GLN A 387 11.23 4.01 14.55
C GLN A 387 12.58 4.76 14.57
N LYS A 388 12.97 5.32 13.42
CA LYS A 388 14.26 5.98 13.18
C LYS A 388 15.51 5.09 13.31
N HIS A 389 15.35 3.82 13.67
CA HIS A 389 16.45 2.87 13.85
C HIS A 389 16.47 1.79 12.78
N GLY A 390 15.33 1.25 12.36
CA GLY A 390 15.27 0.14 11.42
C GLY A 390 15.66 -1.20 12.05
N ILE A 391 15.92 -2.17 11.17
CA ILE A 391 16.30 -3.54 11.47
C ILE A 391 17.77 -3.69 11.10
N ASP A 392 18.60 -3.95 12.10
CA ASP A 392 19.98 -4.40 11.88
C ASP A 392 19.97 -5.87 11.43
N PRO A 393 20.65 -6.23 10.34
CA PRO A 393 20.73 -7.61 9.88
C PRO A 393 21.59 -8.45 10.84
N HIS A 394 21.37 -9.77 10.88
CA HIS A 394 22.25 -10.65 11.65
C HIS A 394 23.67 -10.68 11.08
N VAL A 395 23.76 -10.56 9.75
CA VAL A 395 25.03 -10.51 9.03
C VAL A 395 25.06 -9.23 8.21
N VAL A 396 25.84 -8.27 8.70
CA VAL A 396 26.14 -7.03 7.97
C VAL A 396 27.13 -7.35 6.84
N VAL A 397 26.82 -6.89 5.63
CA VAL A 397 27.67 -7.00 4.45
C VAL A 397 27.99 -5.59 3.96
N GLU A 398 29.18 -5.13 4.31
CA GLU A 398 29.74 -3.86 3.85
C GLU A 398 30.06 -3.90 2.36
N TYR A 399 30.07 -2.74 1.71
CA TYR A 399 30.51 -2.66 0.32
C TYR A 399 32.02 -2.91 0.22
N ASP A 400 32.44 -3.99 -0.44
CA ASP A 400 33.83 -4.11 -0.89
C ASP A 400 33.96 -3.54 -2.31
N GLU A 401 34.60 -2.37 -2.43
CA GLU A 401 34.93 -1.73 -3.70
C GLU A 401 35.84 -2.60 -4.59
N ASN A 402 36.54 -3.57 -4.01
CA ASN A 402 37.43 -4.47 -4.74
C ASN A 402 36.74 -5.75 -5.21
N ALA A 403 35.46 -5.94 -4.88
CA ALA A 403 34.71 -7.08 -5.38
C ALA A 403 34.63 -7.02 -6.92
N PRO A 404 34.64 -8.18 -7.60
CA PRO A 404 34.50 -8.19 -9.06
C PRO A 404 33.20 -7.49 -9.50
N GLU A 405 33.29 -6.71 -10.57
CA GLU A 405 32.13 -6.00 -11.12
C GLU A 405 31.01 -6.99 -11.48
N GLY A 406 29.77 -6.65 -11.08
CA GLY A 406 28.60 -7.51 -11.28
C GLY A 406 28.40 -8.61 -10.24
N VAL A 407 29.25 -8.69 -9.20
CA VAL A 407 29.05 -9.63 -8.09
C VAL A 407 28.11 -9.04 -7.04
N ASP A 408 27.02 -9.76 -6.78
CA ASP A 408 26.13 -9.49 -5.65
C ASP A 408 26.71 -10.09 -4.35
N GLN A 409 27.44 -9.26 -3.60
CA GLN A 409 28.10 -9.67 -2.35
C GLN A 409 27.12 -10.10 -1.26
N ILE A 410 25.94 -9.46 -1.18
CA ILE A 410 24.92 -9.76 -0.18
C ILE A 410 24.31 -11.14 -0.48
N LEU A 411 23.90 -11.36 -1.73
CA LEU A 411 23.36 -12.64 -2.16
C LEU A 411 24.41 -13.75 -2.03
N GLN A 412 25.66 -13.51 -2.41
CA GLN A 412 26.72 -14.52 -2.22
C GLN A 412 26.89 -14.89 -0.75
N ARG A 413 26.94 -13.92 0.16
CA ARG A 413 27.06 -14.22 1.59
C ARG A 413 25.86 -15.03 2.09
N ALA A 414 24.64 -14.68 1.66
CA ALA A 414 23.43 -15.43 1.97
C ALA A 414 23.52 -16.90 1.50
N LEU A 415 23.96 -17.13 0.25
CA LEU A 415 24.11 -18.47 -0.31
C LEU A 415 25.18 -19.31 0.41
N THR A 416 26.27 -18.69 0.91
CA THR A 416 27.26 -19.43 1.71
C THR A 416 26.73 -19.91 3.06
N LEU A 417 25.68 -19.27 3.59
CA LEU A 417 25.14 -19.53 4.92
C LEU A 417 23.90 -20.43 4.89
N ILE A 418 23.07 -20.33 3.86
CA ILE A 418 21.75 -20.96 3.85
C ILE A 418 21.79 -22.47 4.12
N GLY A 419 21.07 -22.91 5.15
CA GLY A 419 21.01 -24.33 5.55
C GLY A 419 22.26 -24.88 6.25
N THR A 420 23.29 -24.07 6.49
CA THR A 420 24.51 -24.48 7.20
C THR A 420 24.32 -24.44 8.72
N SER A 421 25.20 -25.11 9.47
CA SER A 421 25.23 -24.99 10.94
C SER A 421 25.57 -23.57 11.40
N GLU A 422 26.45 -22.85 10.68
CA GLU A 422 26.82 -21.46 10.96
C GLU A 422 25.58 -20.55 10.92
N MET A 423 24.67 -20.73 9.95
CA MET A 423 23.42 -19.97 9.90
C MET A 423 22.58 -20.13 11.18
N TYR A 424 22.42 -21.37 11.66
CA TYR A 424 21.60 -21.63 12.85
C TYR A 424 22.28 -21.17 14.15
N GLU A 425 23.62 -21.17 14.20
CA GLU A 425 24.39 -20.56 15.30
C GLU A 425 24.16 -19.05 15.35
N ILE A 426 24.27 -18.36 14.20
CA ILE A 426 24.02 -16.91 14.11
C ILE A 426 22.58 -16.56 14.51
N ILE A 427 21.59 -17.33 14.05
CA ILE A 427 20.19 -17.12 14.45
C ILE A 427 20.02 -17.28 15.97
N ALA A 428 20.67 -18.27 16.57
CA ALA A 428 20.58 -18.53 18.01
C ALA A 428 21.27 -17.45 18.87
N ASP A 429 22.34 -16.83 18.36
CA ASP A 429 23.01 -15.69 19.01
C ASP A 429 22.12 -14.43 18.97
N GLY A 430 21.29 -14.31 17.94
CA GLY A 430 20.35 -13.20 17.73
C GLY A 430 21.03 -11.88 17.36
N VAL A 431 20.23 -10.83 17.21
CA VAL A 431 20.72 -9.45 17.07
C VAL A 431 20.59 -8.74 18.41
N PRO A 432 21.66 -8.13 18.95
CA PRO A 432 21.57 -7.32 20.16
C PRO A 432 20.48 -6.25 20.03
N LEU A 433 19.70 -6.05 21.09
CA LEU A 433 18.80 -4.89 21.15
C LEU A 433 19.65 -3.60 21.14
N PRO A 434 19.21 -2.54 20.43
CA PRO A 434 19.86 -1.24 20.55
C PRO A 434 19.89 -0.82 22.02
N SER A 435 20.98 -0.18 22.43
CA SER A 435 21.13 0.27 23.81
C SER A 435 20.27 1.51 24.06
N GLU A 436 19.86 1.77 25.30
CA GLU A 436 19.08 3.00 25.65
C GLU A 436 19.85 4.29 25.26
N GLU A 437 21.18 4.24 25.10
CA GLU A 437 22.00 5.37 24.65
C GLU A 437 21.83 5.68 23.14
N ASP A 438 21.52 4.65 22.31
CA ASP A 438 21.29 4.82 20.87
C ASP A 438 19.93 5.50 20.59
N GLU A 439 18.94 5.31 21.49
CA GLU A 439 17.62 5.97 21.39
C GLU A 439 17.73 7.50 21.58
N ASP A 440 18.66 7.96 22.44
CA ASP A 440 18.84 9.38 22.78
C ASP A 440 19.66 10.17 21.74
N GLU A 441 20.65 9.55 21.08
CA GLU A 441 21.40 10.23 19.99
C GLU A 441 20.48 10.59 18.81
N SER A 442 19.51 9.73 18.49
CA SER A 442 18.50 9.98 17.44
C SER A 442 17.53 11.13 17.78
N ASN A 443 17.38 11.46 19.07
CA ASN A 443 16.59 12.60 19.52
C ASN A 443 17.43 13.89 19.52
N ASN A 444 18.73 13.82 19.80
CA ASN A 444 19.62 14.98 19.89
C ASN A 444 20.13 15.50 18.54
N GLU A 445 20.32 14.66 17.53
CA GLU A 445 20.67 15.13 16.17
C GLU A 445 19.57 16.02 15.54
N THR A 446 18.36 16.00 16.11
CA THR A 446 17.24 16.87 15.69
C THR A 446 17.34 18.29 16.25
N LEU A 447 18.06 18.54 17.35
CA LEU A 447 18.19 19.90 17.89
C LEU A 447 19.29 20.68 17.16
N ASP A 448 20.41 20.04 16.84
CA ASP A 448 21.53 20.71 16.18
C ASP A 448 21.25 20.99 14.69
N ASN A 449 20.48 20.14 13.99
CA ASN A 449 20.10 20.37 12.59
C ASN A 449 18.92 21.35 12.40
N LEU A 450 18.22 21.74 13.48
CA LEU A 450 17.23 22.83 13.47
C LEU A 450 17.85 24.19 13.83
N GLU A 451 19.04 24.24 14.45
CA GLU A 451 19.74 25.51 14.73
C GLU A 451 20.65 25.98 13.59
N GLU A 452 21.12 25.11 12.68
CA GLU A 452 22.02 25.51 11.59
C GLU A 452 21.33 26.06 10.32
N THR A 453 19.99 26.07 10.23
CA THR A 453 19.29 26.67 9.07
C THR A 453 18.76 28.09 9.29
N ASP A 454 18.92 28.66 10.50
CA ASP A 454 18.35 29.98 10.84
C ASP A 454 19.37 31.12 11.05
N THR A 455 20.64 30.93 10.65
CA THR A 455 21.65 32.01 10.69
C THR A 455 22.39 32.19 9.37
N ASN A 456 21.69 32.44 8.26
CA ASN A 456 22.32 33.11 7.12
C ASN A 456 21.34 33.88 6.22
N ALA A 457 20.59 34.80 6.81
CA ALA A 457 19.89 35.85 6.06
C ALA A 457 20.04 37.19 6.80
N GLY A 458 21.20 37.83 6.66
CA GLY A 458 21.44 39.13 7.24
C GLY A 458 22.77 39.73 6.83
N THR A 459 22.69 40.79 6.02
CA THR A 459 23.71 41.79 5.70
C THR A 459 24.84 41.38 4.76
N GLU A 460 24.78 41.88 3.53
CA GLU A 460 25.86 42.71 2.95
C GLU A 460 25.29 43.59 1.81
N GLU A 461 25.89 44.77 1.68
CA GLU A 461 25.45 46.00 0.97
C GLU A 461 25.33 45.93 -0.55
#